data_AF-A0A0Q6D3J2-F1
#
_entry.id   AF-A0A0Q6D3J2-F1
#
_cell.length_a   1.000
_cell.length_b   1.000
_cell.length_c   1.000
_cell.angle_alpha   90.00
_cell.angle_beta   90.00
_cell.angle_gamma   90.00
#
_symmetry.space_group_name_H-M   'P 1'
#
loop_
_entity.id
_entity.type
_entity.pdbx_description
1 polymer ?
#
loop_
_entity_poly.entity_id
_entity_poly.type
_entity_poly.pdbx_seq_one_letter_code
_entity_poly.pdbx_strand_id
1 'polypeptide(L)'
;MKIIAGLLALLALGGCNSTYPHDTPYAGTSPGANPYKRGTPEFCDQYGRQTAANDYGTNRDSGDSFGSNAMAEESARLRGAEAARRCLAGRTG
;
A
#
# COMPACT_ATOMS: atom_id res chain seq x y z
N MET A 1 -23.59 -19.77 35.09
CA MET A 1 -23.86 -19.47 33.66
C MET A 1 -23.88 -17.97 33.30
N LYS A 2 -23.77 -17.03 34.25
CA LYS A 2 -23.78 -15.57 33.96
C LYS A 2 -22.41 -14.97 33.58
N ILE A 3 -21.31 -15.65 33.92
CA ILE A 3 -19.94 -15.14 33.75
C ILE A 3 -19.46 -15.29 32.29
N ILE A 4 -19.88 -16.35 31.60
CA ILE A 4 -19.49 -16.62 30.20
C ILE A 4 -20.07 -15.57 29.24
N ALA A 5 -21.28 -15.09 29.50
CA ALA A 5 -21.92 -14.03 28.71
C ALA A 5 -21.19 -12.68 28.80
N GLY A 6 -20.61 -12.36 29.96
CA GLY A 6 -19.84 -11.12 30.14
C GLY A 6 -18.50 -11.13 29.38
N LEU A 7 -17.84 -12.30 29.31
CA LEU A 7 -16.58 -12.46 28.59
C LEU A 7 -16.75 -12.37 27.06
N LEU A 8 -17.85 -12.91 26.53
CA LEU A 8 -18.20 -12.79 25.11
C LEU A 8 -18.53 -11.34 24.72
N ALA A 9 -19.17 -10.58 25.60
CA ALA A 9 -19.45 -9.16 25.35
C ALA A 9 -18.18 -8.30 25.33
N LEU A 10 -17.18 -8.61 26.17
CA LEU A 10 -15.89 -7.90 26.19
C LEU A 10 -15.03 -8.22 24.95
N LEU A 11 -15.10 -9.44 24.42
CA LEU A 11 -14.43 -9.81 23.16
C LEU A 11 -15.03 -9.12 21.93
N ALA A 12 -16.35 -8.84 21.94
CA ALA A 12 -17.01 -8.13 20.85
C ALA A 12 -16.62 -6.64 20.76
N LEU A 13 -16.12 -6.04 21.85
CA LEU A 13 -15.66 -4.65 21.88
C LEU A 13 -14.19 -4.48 21.49
N GLY A 14 -13.41 -5.56 21.40
CA GLY A 14 -11.98 -5.51 21.04
C GLY A 14 -11.66 -5.41 19.55
N GLY A 15 -12.67 -5.57 18.68
CA GLY A 15 -12.47 -5.62 17.22
C GLY A 15 -12.48 -4.29 16.48
N CYS A 16 -12.80 -3.17 17.16
CA CYS A 16 -12.94 -1.85 16.53
C CYS A 16 -11.70 -0.96 16.69
N ASN A 17 -10.50 -1.54 16.58
CA ASN A 17 -9.34 -0.75 16.17
C ASN A 17 -9.13 -1.04 14.69
N SER A 18 -9.93 -0.38 13.84
CA SER A 18 -9.55 -0.24 12.44
C SER A 18 -8.34 0.69 12.42
N THR A 19 -7.17 0.14 12.73
CA THR A 19 -5.91 0.63 12.18
C THR A 19 -6.05 0.46 10.68
N TYR A 20 -6.70 1.45 10.07
CA TYR A 20 -6.60 1.69 8.65
C TYR A 20 -5.11 1.62 8.33
N PRO A 21 -4.67 0.68 7.48
CA PRO A 21 -3.24 0.45 7.33
C PRO A 21 -2.61 1.75 6.82
N HIS A 22 -1.83 2.39 7.69
CA HIS A 22 -0.88 3.44 7.32
C HIS A 22 0.32 2.84 6.57
N ASP A 23 0.43 1.51 6.57
CA ASP A 23 1.38 0.72 5.80
C ASP A 23 0.83 0.45 4.40
N THR A 24 0.46 1.49 3.66
CA THR A 24 0.24 1.29 2.23
C THR A 24 1.58 0.96 1.57
N PRO A 25 1.64 0.16 0.50
CA PRO A 25 2.89 -0.33 -0.11
C PRO A 25 3.77 0.77 -0.73
N TYR A 26 3.34 2.03 -0.60
CA TYR A 26 3.96 3.24 -1.10
C TYR A 26 4.05 4.31 0.00
N ALA A 27 3.99 3.92 1.28
CA ALA A 27 4.35 4.77 2.41
C ALA A 27 5.73 5.42 2.15
N GLY A 28 5.81 6.73 2.32
CA GLY A 28 7.01 7.52 1.98
C GLY A 28 7.10 7.98 0.51
N THR A 29 6.08 7.70 -0.33
CA THR A 29 5.94 8.40 -1.61
C THR A 29 5.74 9.90 -1.36
N SER A 30 6.43 10.74 -2.11
CA SER A 30 6.24 12.19 -2.06
C SER A 30 5.32 12.57 -3.21
N PRO A 31 4.17 13.21 -2.94
CA PRO A 31 3.39 13.80 -4.03
C PRO A 31 4.23 14.87 -4.74
N GLY A 32 4.17 14.89 -6.06
CA GLY A 32 4.93 15.82 -6.91
C GLY A 32 6.04 15.15 -7.71
N ALA A 33 6.95 15.96 -8.26
CA ALA A 33 8.05 15.43 -9.07
C ALA A 33 9.06 14.67 -8.19
N ASN A 34 9.65 13.61 -8.75
CA ASN A 34 10.73 12.86 -8.10
C ASN A 34 11.92 13.79 -7.79
N PRO A 35 12.29 14.02 -6.52
CA PRO A 35 13.31 14.99 -6.14
C PRO A 35 14.74 14.49 -6.38
N TYR A 36 14.92 13.18 -6.60
CA TYR A 36 16.23 12.59 -6.80
C TYR A 36 16.72 12.80 -8.24
N LYS A 37 18.04 12.75 -8.43
CA LYS A 37 18.66 12.88 -9.75
C LYS A 37 18.35 11.65 -10.60
N ARG A 38 17.92 11.85 -11.85
CA ARG A 38 17.71 10.73 -12.80
C ARG A 38 18.98 9.87 -12.94
N GLY A 39 18.78 8.57 -13.01
CA GLY A 39 19.85 7.58 -13.16
C GLY A 39 20.50 7.16 -11.83
N THR A 40 20.05 7.67 -10.69
CA THR A 40 20.50 7.18 -9.38
C THR A 40 19.56 6.10 -8.83
N PRO A 41 20.04 5.22 -7.94
CA PRO A 41 19.19 4.22 -7.29
C PRO A 41 18.01 4.83 -6.52
N GLU A 42 18.23 5.97 -5.86
CA GLU A 42 17.20 6.67 -5.08
C GLU A 42 16.07 7.19 -5.98
N PHE A 43 16.42 7.66 -7.19
CA PHE A 43 15.42 8.02 -8.18
C PHE A 43 14.56 6.82 -8.57
N CYS A 44 15.18 5.66 -8.82
CA CYS A 44 14.44 4.47 -9.24
C CYS A 44 13.57 3.88 -8.12
N ASP A 45 14.05 3.94 -6.89
CA ASP A 45 13.29 3.55 -5.70
C ASP A 45 12.06 4.46 -5.50
N GLN A 46 12.24 5.78 -5.60
CA GLN A 46 11.13 6.73 -5.54
C GLN A 46 10.18 6.63 -6.75
N TYR A 47 10.69 6.27 -7.92
CA TYR A 47 9.87 5.99 -9.10
C TYR A 47 8.97 4.78 -8.85
N GLY A 48 9.53 3.67 -8.33
CA GLY A 48 8.75 2.50 -7.96
C GLY A 48 7.67 2.78 -6.92
N ARG A 49 7.97 3.57 -5.87
CA ARG A 49 6.97 4.00 -4.88
C ARG A 49 5.84 4.80 -5.50
N GLN A 50 6.14 5.75 -6.39
CA GLN A 50 5.11 6.54 -7.07
C GLN A 50 4.28 5.68 -8.03
N THR A 51 4.89 4.72 -8.73
CA THR A 51 4.16 3.75 -9.55
C THR A 51 3.18 2.94 -8.71
N ALA A 52 3.62 2.40 -7.57
CA ALA A 52 2.74 1.67 -6.66
C ALA A 52 1.61 2.57 -6.12
N ALA A 53 1.90 3.81 -5.72
CA ALA A 53 0.91 4.75 -5.21
C ALA A 53 -0.18 5.05 -6.24
N ASN A 54 0.22 5.34 -7.48
CA ASN A 54 -0.71 5.65 -8.56
C ASN A 54 -1.55 4.43 -8.93
N ASP A 55 -0.94 3.25 -8.96
CA ASP A 55 -1.63 2.01 -9.29
C ASP A 55 -2.67 1.64 -8.23
N TYR A 56 -2.30 1.70 -6.95
CA TYR A 56 -3.24 1.44 -5.87
C TYR A 56 -4.36 2.49 -5.84
N GLY A 57 -4.03 3.77 -5.99
CA GLY A 57 -5.03 4.84 -6.02
C GLY A 57 -6.02 4.71 -7.18
N THR A 58 -5.59 4.12 -8.30
CA THR A 58 -6.43 3.88 -9.48
C THR A 58 -7.31 2.64 -9.32
N ASN A 59 -6.78 1.56 -8.73
CA ASN A 59 -7.45 0.26 -8.68
C ASN A 59 -8.21 0.01 -7.37
N ARG A 60 -8.05 0.87 -6.36
CA ARG A 60 -8.79 0.76 -5.10
C ARG A 60 -10.07 1.59 -5.15
N ASP A 61 -11.22 0.95 -4.93
CA ASP A 61 -12.46 1.64 -4.60
C ASP A 61 -12.75 1.55 -3.08
N SER A 62 -13.18 2.66 -2.49
CA SER A 62 -13.68 2.68 -1.11
C SER A 62 -14.93 1.82 -0.90
N GLY A 63 -15.69 1.53 -1.96
CA GLY A 63 -16.85 0.63 -1.94
C GLY A 63 -16.49 -0.85 -2.06
N ASP A 64 -15.24 -1.18 -2.37
CA ASP A 64 -14.80 -2.55 -2.58
C ASP A 64 -14.61 -3.32 -1.25
N SER A 65 -14.80 -4.64 -1.34
CA SER A 65 -14.54 -5.54 -0.22
C SER A 65 -13.08 -5.47 0.24
N PHE A 66 -12.84 -5.79 1.50
CA PHE A 66 -11.48 -5.89 2.06
C PHE A 66 -10.56 -6.77 1.18
N GLY A 67 -11.06 -7.90 0.68
CA GLY A 67 -10.26 -8.82 -0.15
C GLY A 67 -9.84 -8.20 -1.49
N SER A 68 -10.75 -7.48 -2.14
CA SER A 68 -10.43 -6.75 -3.38
C SER A 68 -9.37 -5.68 -3.16
N ASN A 69 -9.49 -4.92 -2.06
CA ASN A 69 -8.55 -3.88 -1.70
C ASN A 69 -7.16 -4.45 -1.35
N ALA A 70 -7.10 -5.60 -0.68
CA ALA A 70 -5.85 -6.31 -0.39
C ALA A 70 -5.16 -6.83 -1.68
N MET A 71 -5.94 -7.30 -2.66
CA MET A 71 -5.39 -7.70 -3.96
C MET A 71 -4.86 -6.49 -4.76
N ALA A 72 -5.57 -5.36 -4.72
CA ALA A 72 -5.09 -4.11 -5.33
C ALA A 72 -3.78 -3.64 -4.68
N GLU A 73 -3.66 -3.78 -3.36
CA GLU A 73 -2.44 -3.48 -2.60
C GLU A 73 -1.24 -4.31 -3.06
N GLU A 74 -1.41 -5.63 -3.10
CA GLU A 74 -0.33 -6.53 -3.50
C GLU A 74 0.06 -6.33 -4.97
N SER A 75 -0.92 -6.14 -5.85
CA SER A 75 -0.69 -5.82 -7.27
C SER A 75 0.13 -4.54 -7.43
N ALA A 76 -0.23 -3.48 -6.71
CA ALA A 76 0.48 -2.21 -6.74
C ALA A 76 1.92 -2.34 -6.24
N ARG A 77 2.15 -3.12 -5.18
CA ARG A 77 3.49 -3.40 -4.65
C ARG A 77 4.38 -4.10 -5.69
N LEU A 78 3.86 -5.13 -6.35
CA LEU A 78 4.59 -5.85 -7.39
C LEU A 78 4.93 -4.96 -8.58
N ARG A 79 3.96 -4.14 -9.03
CA ARG A 79 4.17 -3.19 -10.13
C ARG A 79 5.21 -2.13 -9.78
N GLY A 80 5.18 -1.58 -8.56
CA GLY A 80 6.20 -0.63 -8.09
C GLY A 80 7.60 -1.24 -8.03
N ALA A 81 7.73 -2.45 -7.48
CA ALA A 81 9.01 -3.15 -7.42
C ALA A 81 9.57 -3.46 -8.83
N GLU A 82 8.70 -3.86 -9.75
CA GLU A 82 9.09 -4.08 -11.13
C GLU A 82 9.53 -2.79 -11.82
N ALA A 83 8.82 -1.67 -11.61
CA ALA A 83 9.17 -0.37 -12.15
C ALA A 83 10.55 0.11 -11.65
N ALA A 84 10.83 -0.05 -10.35
CA ALA A 84 12.15 0.25 -9.78
C ALA A 84 13.24 -0.60 -10.43
N ARG A 85 13.03 -1.91 -10.58
CA ARG A 85 13.97 -2.82 -11.24
C ARG A 85 14.22 -2.44 -12.71
N ARG A 86 13.17 -2.10 -13.46
CA ARG A 86 13.30 -1.66 -14.86
C ARG A 86 14.07 -0.34 -14.95
N CYS A 87 13.80 0.60 -14.05
CA CYS A 87 14.53 1.87 -13.95
C CYS A 87 16.02 1.66 -13.68
N LEU A 88 16.37 0.79 -12.72
CA LEU A 88 17.78 0.44 -12.43
C LEU A 88 18.48 -0.20 -13.64
N ALA A 89 17.73 -0.91 -14.49
CA ALA A 89 18.23 -1.48 -15.74
C ALA A 89 18.29 -0.46 -16.90
N GLY A 90 18.04 0.83 -16.65
CA GLY A 90 18.00 1.88 -17.68
C GLY A 90 16.76 1.84 -18.57
N ARG A 91 15.72 1.08 -18.18
CA ARG A 91 14.47 0.93 -18.91
C ARG A 91 13.36 1.70 -18.19
N THR A 92 13.41 3.02 -18.29
CA THR A 92 12.31 3.91 -17.87
C THR A 92 11.42 4.17 -19.07
N GLY A 93 10.56 3.20 -19.40
CA GLY A 93 9.61 3.24 -20.52
C GLY A 93 8.44 2.31 -20.25
#